data_AF-A0A1I4ERV3-F1
#
_entry.id   AF-A0A1I4ERV3-F1
#
_cell.length_a   1.000
_cell.length_b   1.000
_cell.length_c   1.000
_cell.angle_alpha   90.00
_cell.angle_beta   90.00
_cell.angle_gamma   90.00
#
_symmetry.space_group_name_H-M   'P 1'
#
loop_
_entity.id
_entity.type
_entity.pdbx_description
1 polymer ?
#
loop_
_entity_poly.entity_id
_entity_poly.type
_entity_poly.pdbx_seq_one_letter_code
_entity_poly.pdbx_strand_id
1 'polypeptide(L)'
;MLESPVSFECRLTELLQLKDARGLAIDTWLVLGEVVTVHIDKALLDQGVYDTVAAQPILRGGGPADYFMVEERQRFHMTRPTGK
;
A
#
# COMPACT_ATOMS: atom_id res chain seq x y z
N MET A 1 11.61 12.31 -2.10
CA MET A 1 10.31 12.33 -1.38
C MET A 1 9.37 13.40 -1.91
N LEU A 2 9.83 14.60 -2.29
CA LEU A 2 8.99 15.66 -2.90
C LEU A 2 8.22 15.22 -4.16
N GLU A 3 8.68 14.16 -4.85
CA GLU A 3 8.05 13.65 -6.08
C GLU A 3 6.98 12.58 -5.83
N SER A 4 6.78 12.11 -4.59
CA SER A 4 5.70 11.16 -4.29
C SER A 4 4.38 11.92 -4.08
N PRO A 5 3.32 11.63 -4.84
CA PRO A 5 2.06 12.37 -4.73
C PRO A 5 1.25 11.99 -3.48
N VAL A 6 1.58 10.88 -2.82
CA VAL A 6 0.96 10.44 -1.57
C VAL A 6 2.02 9.87 -0.63
N SER A 7 2.05 10.34 0.62
CA SER A 7 2.94 9.79 1.65
C SER A 7 2.31 9.84 3.03
N PHE A 8 2.72 8.90 3.89
CA PHE A 8 2.30 8.84 5.28
C PHE A 8 3.46 9.24 6.18
N GLU A 9 3.19 10.13 7.13
CA GLU A 9 4.05 10.31 8.29
C GLU A 9 3.62 9.29 9.35
N CYS A 10 4.57 8.45 9.76
CA CYS A 10 4.31 7.39 10.71
C CYS A 10 5.17 7.53 11.97
N ARG A 11 4.61 7.18 13.13
CA ARG A 11 5.38 6.93 14.36
C ARG A 11 5.53 5.43 14.56
N LEU A 12 6.75 4.97 14.87
CA LEU A 12 7.00 3.56 15.16
C LEU A 12 6.22 3.14 16.40
N THR A 13 5.42 2.08 16.28
CA THR A 13 4.67 1.49 17.40
C THR A 13 5.29 0.17 17.84
N GLU A 14 5.66 -0.68 16.89
CA GLU A 14 6.32 -1.96 17.18
C GLU A 14 7.39 -2.29 16.15
N LEU A 15 8.43 -2.99 16.60
CA LEU A 15 9.51 -3.50 15.76
C LEU A 15 9.82 -4.94 16.16
N LEU A 16 9.43 -5.90 15.33
CA LEU A 16 9.57 -7.32 15.62
C LEU A 16 10.56 -7.94 14.64
N GLN A 17 11.66 -8.51 15.14
CA GLN A 17 12.52 -9.35 14.31
C GLN A 17 11.80 -10.67 14.02
N LEU A 18 11.70 -11.02 12.73
CA LEU A 18 11.06 -12.26 12.32
C LEU A 18 11.90 -13.47 12.71
N LYS A 19 11.23 -14.61 12.86
CA LYS A 19 11.84 -15.89 13.15
C LYS A 19 11.46 -16.89 12.08
N ASP A 20 12.37 -17.83 11.81
CA ASP A 20 12.05 -18.99 10.99
C ASP A 20 11.14 -19.99 11.74
N ALA A 21 10.71 -21.05 11.06
CA ALA A 21 9.84 -22.07 11.66
C ALA A 21 10.47 -22.84 12.83
N ARG A 22 11.78 -22.71 13.07
CA ARG A 22 12.50 -23.31 14.20
C ARG A 22 12.66 -22.33 15.36
N GLY A 23 12.17 -21.09 15.22
CA GLY A 23 12.26 -20.03 16.22
C GLY A 23 13.59 -19.26 16.19
N LEU A 24 14.46 -19.49 15.20
CA LEU A 24 15.71 -18.75 15.05
C LEU A 24 15.44 -17.41 14.37
N ALA A 25 16.07 -16.35 14.87
CA ALA A 25 15.97 -15.03 14.27
C ALA A 25 16.52 -15.01 12.84
N ILE A 26 15.85 -14.29 11.96
CA ILE A 26 16.33 -14.00 10.60
C ILE A 26 16.57 -12.50 10.43
N ASP A 27 17.38 -12.12 9.44
CA ASP A 27 17.72 -10.74 9.12
C ASP A 27 16.55 -10.02 8.41
N THR A 28 15.38 -10.00 9.05
CA THR A 28 14.16 -9.38 8.54
C THR A 28 13.28 -8.92 9.70
N TRP A 29 12.66 -7.75 9.56
CA TRP A 29 11.83 -7.13 10.59
C TRP A 29 10.43 -6.84 10.07
N LEU A 30 9.43 -7.14 10.88
CA LEU A 30 8.11 -6.55 10.76
C LEU A 30 8.10 -5.22 11.50
N VAL A 31 7.89 -4.14 10.74
CA VAL A 31 7.80 -2.76 11.26
C VAL A 31 6.34 -2.35 11.25
N LEU A 32 5.81 -1.97 12.41
CA LEU A 32 4.46 -1.43 12.54
C LEU A 32 4.55 0.05 12.95
N GLY A 33 3.76 0.90 12.28
CA GLY A 33 3.71 2.33 12.56
C GLY A 33 2.30 2.88 12.53
N GLU A 34 2.01 3.80 13.44
CA GLU A 34 0.80 4.61 13.47
C GLU A 34 0.92 5.73 12.44
N VAL A 35 -0.05 5.83 11.53
CA VAL A 35 -0.15 6.96 10.60
C VAL A 35 -0.64 8.18 11.38
N VAL A 36 0.22 9.19 11.56
CA VAL A 36 -0.11 10.43 12.28
C VAL A 36 -0.46 11.57 11.35
N THR A 37 -0.05 11.52 10.08
CA THR A 37 -0.42 12.49 9.04
C THR A 37 -0.36 11.83 7.66
N VAL A 38 -1.27 12.26 6.77
CA VAL A 38 -1.29 11.86 5.36
C VAL A 38 -1.09 13.10 4.50
N HIS A 39 -0.04 13.09 3.68
CA HIS A 39 0.15 14.07 2.61
C HIS A 39 -0.37 13.47 1.32
N ILE A 40 -1.32 14.14 0.69
CA ILE A 40 -1.96 13.67 -0.54
C ILE A 40 -2.11 14.85 -1.49
N ASP A 41 -1.66 14.66 -2.74
CA ASP A 41 -1.99 15.58 -3.82
C ASP A 41 -3.52 15.58 -4.01
N LYS A 42 -4.12 16.75 -3.81
CA LYS A 42 -5.57 16.92 -3.89
C LYS A 42 -6.12 16.64 -5.30
N ALA A 43 -5.28 16.69 -6.33
CA ALA A 43 -5.67 16.30 -7.68
C ALA A 43 -6.04 14.81 -7.77
N LEU A 44 -5.60 13.98 -6.82
CA LEU A 44 -5.92 12.55 -6.74
C LEU A 44 -7.18 12.27 -5.91
N LEU A 45 -7.92 13.30 -5.50
CA LEU A 45 -9.17 13.17 -4.75
C LEU A 45 -10.35 13.57 -5.63
N ASP A 46 -11.26 12.63 -5.87
CA ASP A 46 -12.57 12.90 -6.46
C ASP A 46 -13.65 12.81 -5.38
N GLN A 47 -14.34 13.92 -5.12
CA GLN A 47 -15.33 14.03 -4.03
C GLN A 47 -14.80 13.55 -2.66
N GLY A 48 -13.50 13.76 -2.39
CA GLY A 48 -12.84 13.31 -1.16
C GLY A 48 -12.47 11.82 -1.13
N VAL A 49 -12.73 11.08 -2.22
CA VAL A 49 -12.31 9.69 -2.41
C VAL A 49 -11.04 9.65 -3.24
N TYR A 50 -10.08 8.84 -2.79
CA TYR A 50 -8.82 8.66 -3.52
C TYR A 50 -9.03 7.89 -4.83
N ASP A 51 -8.62 8.49 -5.94
CA ASP A 51 -8.61 7.82 -7.24
C ASP A 51 -7.28 7.08 -7.48
N THR A 52 -7.29 5.79 -7.14
CA THR A 52 -6.14 4.90 -7.34
C THR A 52 -5.68 4.80 -8.79
N VAL A 53 -6.57 4.95 -9.78
CA VAL A 53 -6.17 4.88 -11.20
C VAL A 53 -5.42 6.14 -11.60
N ALA A 54 -5.92 7.31 -11.21
CA ALA A 54 -5.24 8.59 -11.46
C ALA A 54 -3.87 8.65 -10.79
N ALA A 55 -3.71 8.03 -9.63
CA ALA A 55 -2.44 7.98 -8.90
C ALA A 55 -1.38 7.08 -9.54
N GLN A 56 -1.75 6.21 -10.49
CA GLN A 56 -0.86 5.31 -11.23
C GLN A 56 0.16 4.56 -10.34
N PRO A 57 -0.25 3.89 -9.25
CA PRO A 57 0.68 3.16 -8.40
C PRO A 57 1.28 1.99 -9.16
N ILE A 58 2.57 1.74 -8.92
CA ILE A 58 3.30 0.61 -9.47
C ILE A 58 3.11 -0.59 -8.55
N LEU A 59 2.60 -1.71 -9.08
CA LEU A 59 2.40 -2.95 -8.34
C LEU A 59 3.54 -3.93 -8.60
N ARG A 60 4.12 -4.51 -7.55
CA ARG A 60 5.16 -5.54 -7.68
C ARG A 60 4.56 -6.91 -7.98
N GLY A 61 5.10 -7.58 -9.00
CA GLY A 61 4.79 -8.97 -9.36
C GLY A 61 5.77 -10.00 -8.79
N GLY A 62 5.44 -11.28 -8.99
CA GLY A 62 6.19 -12.43 -8.47
C GLY A 62 7.44 -12.84 -9.25
N GLY A 63 7.74 -12.20 -10.39
CA GLY A 63 8.97 -12.42 -11.15
C GLY A 63 10.16 -11.57 -10.67
N PRO A 64 11.37 -11.79 -11.20
CA PRO A 64 12.59 -11.08 -10.80
C PRO A 64 12.50 -9.55 -10.93
N ALA A 65 11.72 -9.07 -11.91
CA ALA A 65 11.53 -7.65 -12.18
C ALA A 65 10.12 -7.34 -12.73
N ASP A 66 9.13 -8.17 -12.42
CA ASP A 66 7.78 -7.98 -12.95
C ASP A 66 7.07 -6.87 -12.17
N TYR A 67 6.55 -5.90 -12.90
CA TYR A 67 5.75 -4.80 -12.36
C TYR A 67 4.54 -4.56 -13.24
N PHE A 68 3.45 -4.12 -12.62
CA PHE A 68 2.17 -3.88 -13.28
C PHE A 68 1.68 -2.47 -12.97
N MET A 69 0.96 -1.89 -13.92
CA MET A 69 0.26 -0.62 -13.77
C MET A 69 -1.22 -0.88 -13.48
N VAL A 70 -1.80 -0.03 -12.64
CA VAL A 70 -3.25 0.04 -12.45
C VAL A 70 -3.81 1.01 -13.48
N GLU A 71 -4.67 0.54 -14.39
CA GLU A 71 -5.35 1.39 -15.37
C GLU A 71 -6.87 1.21 -15.29
N GLU A 72 -7.60 2.16 -15.88
CA GLU A 72 -9.07 2.16 -15.83
C GLU A 72 -9.67 0.90 -16.48
N ARG A 73 -9.03 0.35 -17.53
CA ARG A 73 -9.52 -0.85 -18.24
C ARG A 73 -9.58 -2.10 -17.36
N GLN A 74 -8.84 -2.15 -16.25
CA GLN A 74 -8.88 -3.27 -15.30
C GLN A 74 -9.83 -3.02 -14.11
N ARG A 75 -10.40 -1.82 -13.97
CA ARG A 75 -11.27 -1.48 -12.84
C ARG A 75 -12.66 -2.12 -13.02
N PHE A 76 -13.08 -2.90 -12.03
CA PHE A 76 -14.46 -3.38 -11.91
C PHE A 76 -14.90 -3.26 -10.45
N HIS A 77 -16.20 -3.05 -10.26
CA HIS A 77 -16.78 -2.91 -8.93
C HIS A 77 -17.35 -4.25 -8.47
N MET A 78 -16.85 -4.75 -7.34
CA MET A 78 -17.35 -5.96 -6.71
C MET A 78 -17.81 -5.63 -5.30
N THR A 79 -19.12 -5.65 -5.08
CA THR A 79 -19.69 -5.52 -3.74
C THR A 79 -19.60 -6.85 -3.00
N ARG A 80 -19.51 -6.80 -1.67
CA ARG A 80 -19.58 -8.02 -0.84
C ARG A 80 -20.91 -8.74 -1.14
N PRO A 81 -20.91 -10.04 -1.49
CA PRO A 81 -22.14 -10.78 -1.68
C PRO A 81 -22.98 -10.75 -0.40
N THR A 82 -24.23 -10.27 -0.51
CA THR A 82 -25.22 -10.41 0.54
C THR A 82 -25.93 -11.74 0.30
N GLY A 83 -25.59 -12.77 1.06
CA GLY A 83 -26.32 -14.03 0.99
C GLY A 83 -27.82 -13.80 1.24
N LYS A 84 -28.65 -14.50 0.47
CA LYS A 84 -29.98 -14.91 0.95
C LYS A 84 -29.84 -16.33 1.47
#